data_AF-A0A117SEG2-F1
#
_entry.id   AF-A0A117SEG2-F1
#
_cell.length_a   1.000
_cell.length_b   1.000
_cell.length_c   1.000
_cell.angle_alpha   90.00
_cell.angle_beta   90.00
_cell.angle_gamma   90.00
#
_symmetry.space_group_name_H-M   'P 1'
#
loop_
_entity.id
_entity.type
_entity.pdbx_description
1 polymer ?
#
loop_
_entity_poly.entity_id
_entity_poly.type
_entity_poly.pdbx_seq_one_letter_code
_entity_poly.pdbx_strand_id
1 'polypeptide(L)' 'MTPTRRKTLATILIALVSLILFFTFMYIIALDEKNVPIYSPLIFAILPAMAINAIWYRPRKKDI' A
#
# COMPACT_ATOMS: atom_id res chain seq x y z
N MET A 1 18.62 14.78 -5.68
CA MET A 1 17.37 14.22 -6.25
C MET A 1 16.27 15.27 -6.11
N THR A 2 15.45 15.50 -7.15
CA THR A 2 14.28 16.37 -7.02
C THR A 2 13.28 15.75 -6.04
N PRO A 3 12.59 16.55 -5.21
CA PRO A 3 11.63 16.04 -4.22
C PRO A 3 10.54 15.18 -4.86
N THR A 4 10.13 15.47 -6.09
CA THR A 4 9.20 14.68 -6.89
C THR A 4 9.74 13.28 -7.20
N ARG A 5 11.01 13.15 -7.64
CA ARG A 5 11.62 11.85 -7.98
C ARG A 5 11.70 10.93 -6.76
N ARG A 6 11.96 11.49 -5.57
CA ARG A 6 11.97 10.73 -4.31
C ARG A 6 10.57 10.21 -3.93
N LYS A 7 9.53 11.03 -4.11
CA LYS A 7 8.13 10.62 -3.90
C LYS A 7 7.69 9.52 -4.87
N THR A 8 8.07 9.64 -6.15
CA THR A 8 7.79 8.62 -7.17
C THR A 8 8.44 7.29 -6.81
N LEU A 9 9.73 7.28 -6.44
CA LEU A 9 10.43 6.07 -6.01
C LEU A 9 9.76 5.42 -4.79
N ALA A 10 9.39 6.22 -3.78
CA ALA A 10 8.69 5.72 -2.60
C ALA A 10 7.33 5.10 -2.96
N THR A 11 6.59 5.71 -3.90
CA THR A 11 5.30 5.21 -4.38
C THR A 11 5.46 3.86 -5.08
N ILE A 12 6.43 3.74 -5.98
CA ILE A 12 6.75 2.49 -6.69
C ILE A 12 7.13 1.39 -5.67
N LEU A 13 7.93 1.74 -4.67
CA LEU A 13 8.39 0.78 -3.67
C LEU A 13 7.24 0.29 -2.77
N ILE A 14 6.33 1.18 -2.37
CA ILE A 14 5.10 0.80 -1.65
C ILE A 14 4.23 -0.13 -2.49
N ALA A 15 4.05 0.17 -3.78
CA ALA A 15 3.26 -0.68 -4.67
C ALA A 15 3.87 -2.09 -4.81
N LEU A 16 5.19 -2.17 -5.00
CA LEU A 16 5.93 -3.43 -5.08
C LEU A 16 5.80 -4.27 -3.79
N VAL A 17 6.05 -3.66 -2.64
CA VAL A 17 5.95 -4.34 -1.35
C VAL A 17 4.52 -4.84 -1.09
N SER A 18 3.52 -4.03 -1.42
CA SER A 18 2.12 -4.40 -1.23
C SER A 18 1.70 -5.56 -2.14
N LEU A 19 2.19 -5.57 -3.38
CA LEU A 19 1.97 -6.66 -4.33
C LEU A 19 2.58 -7.97 -3.79
N ILE A 20 3.83 -7.93 -3.32
CA ILE A 20 4.52 -9.10 -2.76
C ILE A 20 3.76 -9.63 -1.54
N LEU A 21 3.39 -8.76 -0.60
CA LEU A 21 2.64 -9.16 0.60
C LEU A 21 1.29 -9.79 0.26
N PHE A 22 0.57 -9.25 -0.73
CA PHE A 22 -0.71 -9.81 -1.18
C PHE A 22 -0.54 -11.23 -1.74
N PHE A 23 0.45 -11.45 -2.60
CA PHE A 23 0.73 -12.77 -3.15
C PHE A 23 1.19 -13.75 -2.07
N THR A 24 2.06 -13.33 -1.15
CA THR A 24 2.48 -14.16 0.00
C THR A 24 1.29 -14.54 0.87
N PHE A 25 0.38 -13.61 1.15
CA PHE A 25 -0.84 -13.87 1.91
C PHE A 25 -1.73 -14.91 1.21
N MET A 26 -1.99 -14.73 -0.09
CA MET A 26 -2.77 -15.68 -0.87
C MET A 26 -2.12 -17.07 -0.92
N TYR A 27 -0.80 -17.14 -1.07
CA TYR A 27 -0.04 -18.39 -1.09
C TYR A 27 -0.16 -19.14 0.25
N ILE A 28 -0.01 -18.45 1.38
CA ILE A 28 -0.15 -19.07 2.71
C ILE A 28 -1.58 -19.58 2.90
N ILE A 29 -2.60 -18.80 2.53
CA ILE A 29 -3.99 -19.23 2.66
C ILE A 29 -4.28 -20.45 1.79
N ALA A 30 -3.74 -20.49 0.57
CA ALA A 30 -3.89 -21.63 -0.33
C ALA A 30 -3.25 -22.91 0.25
N LEU A 31 -2.13 -22.80 0.96
CA LEU A 31 -1.49 -23.93 1.63
C LEU A 31 -2.29 -24.43 2.85
N ASP A 32 -2.92 -23.52 3.58
CA ASP A 32 -3.68 -23.81 4.79
C ASP A 32 -5.13 -24.29 4.50
N GLU A 33 -5.53 -24.39 3.23
CA GLU A 33 -6.92 -24.65 2.78
C GLU A 33 -7.97 -23.75 3.46
N LYS A 34 -7.54 -22.56 3.90
CA LYS A 34 -8.42 -21.61 4.58
C LYS A 34 -9.22 -20.81 3.57
N ASN A 35 -10.44 -20.44 3.93
CA ASN A 35 -11.18 -19.47 3.15
C ASN A 35 -10.51 -18.10 3.22
N VAL A 36 -10.26 -17.47 2.07
CA VAL A 36 -9.79 -16.08 2.01
C VAL A 36 -10.92 -15.18 2.53
N PRO A 37 -10.67 -14.35 3.55
CA PRO A 37 -11.68 -13.39 3.99
C PRO A 37 -12.01 -12.40 2.87
N ILE A 38 -13.31 -12.16 2.64
CA ILE A 38 -13.80 -11.29 1.54
C ILE A 38 -13.23 -9.87 1.64
N TYR A 39 -12.91 -9.40 2.84
CA TYR A 39 -12.34 -8.07 3.09
C TYR A 39 -10.82 -7.99 2.89
N SER A 40 -10.11 -9.11 2.78
CA SER A 40 -8.64 -9.11 2.68
C SER A 40 -8.11 -8.33 1.47
N PRO A 41 -8.64 -8.51 0.23
CA PRO A 41 -8.21 -7.70 -0.92
C PRO A 41 -8.42 -6.20 -0.71
N LEU A 42 -9.48 -5.85 0.02
CA LEU A 42 -9.87 -4.47 0.31
C LEU A 42 -8.85 -3.80 1.24
N ILE A 43 -8.38 -4.51 2.26
CA ILE A 43 -7.29 -4.04 3.15
C ILE A 43 -5.99 -3.83 2.34
N PHE A 44 -5.64 -4.79 1.49
CA PHE A 44 -4.44 -4.71 0.65
C PHE A 44 -4.52 -3.61 -0.41
N ALA A 45 -5.70 -3.08 -0.74
CA ALA A 45 -5.85 -1.90 -1.59
C ALA A 45 -5.80 -0.59 -0.80
N ILE A 46 -6.49 -0.52 0.35
CA ILE A 46 -6.60 0.72 1.14
C ILE A 46 -5.26 1.12 1.75
N LEU A 47 -4.53 0.20 2.38
CA LEU A 47 -3.29 0.52 3.09
C LEU A 47 -2.23 1.17 2.19
N PRO A 48 -1.87 0.60 1.02
CA PRO A 48 -0.95 1.28 0.11
C PRO A 48 -1.50 2.60 -0.42
N ALA A 49 -2.79 2.69 -0.72
CA ALA A 49 -3.40 3.93 -1.18
C ALA A 49 -3.27 5.05 -0.15
N MET A 50 -3.51 4.76 1.14
CA MET A 50 -3.32 5.71 2.24
C MET A 50 -1.85 6.12 2.40
N ALA A 51 -0.92 5.16 2.33
CA ALA A 51 0.52 5.43 2.44
C ALA A 51 1.01 6.33 1.30
N ILE A 52 0.57 6.07 0.07
CA ILE A 52 0.85 6.91 -1.11
C ILE A 52 0.24 8.29 -0.90
N ASN A 53 -1.02 8.38 -0.47
CA ASN A 53 -1.66 9.66 -0.22
C ASN A 53 -0.87 10.51 0.81
N ALA A 54 -0.38 9.91 1.89
CA ALA A 54 0.43 10.61 2.90
C ALA A 54 1.77 11.15 2.34
N ILE A 55 2.33 10.52 1.30
CA ILE A 55 3.56 10.99 0.63
C ILE A 55 3.26 12.20 -0.28
N TRP A 56 2.14 12.16 -0.99
CA TRP A 56 1.80 13.18 -1.98
C TRP A 56 1.09 14.38 -1.37
N TYR A 57 0.19 14.13 -0.42
CA TYR A 57 -0.57 15.15 0.29
C TYR A 57 0.29 15.88 1.31
N ARG A 58 0.45 17.19 1.12
CA ARG A 58 0.87 18.09 2.21
C ARG A 58 -0.38 18.74 2.76
N PRO A 59 -0.77 18.49 4.02
CA PRO A 59 -1.82 19.29 4.63
C PRO A 59 -1.36 20.75 4.61
N ARG A 60 -2.19 21.62 4.02
CA ARG A 60 -2.02 23.07 4.18
C ARG A 60 -2.04 23.31 5.68
N LYS A 61 -0.99 23.92 6.25
CA LYS A 61 -1.04 24.41 7.63
C LYS A 61 -2.34 25.18 7.74
N LYS A 62 -3.24 24.70 8.60
CA LYS A 62 -4.45 25.43 8.93
C LYS A 62 -3.92 26.59 9.78
N ASP A 63 -3.84 27.77 9.18
CA ASP A 63 -3.63 29.00 9.91
C ASP A 63 -4.83 29.13 10.85
N ILE A 64 -4.62 28.79 12.12
CA ILE A 64 -5.53 29.05 13.24
C ILE A 64 -4.82 30.07 14.12
#